data_AF-D5ALK8-F1
#
_entry.id   AF-D5ALK8-F1
#
_cell.length_a   1.000
_cell.length_b   1.000
_cell.length_c   1.000
_cell.angle_alpha   90.00
_cell.angle_beta   90.00
_cell.angle_gamma   90.00
#
_symmetry.space_group_name_H-M   'P 1'
#
loop_
_entity.id
_entity.type
_entity.pdbx_description
1 polymer ?
#
loop_
_entity_poly.entity_id
_entity_poly.type
_entity_poly.pdbx_seq_one_letter_code
_entity_poly.pdbx_strand_id
1 'polypeptide(L)'
;MRNCLIVFLVLTNAATGYALFQGIDEYERVRTQFVEARQKIAEMESTKTTDFERENYGQECVKWLREEGTKDGKRDGEFYLGRSWKKYGQMVFEVIVPKDQIGRKTGNFLCTFDAQSGMMYSLEGPAQERWMFY
;
A
#
# COMPACT_ATOMS: atom_id res chain seq x y z
N MET A 1 -25.45 29.26 54.64
CA MET A 1 -26.16 28.94 53.37
C MET A 1 -25.50 29.56 52.14
N ARG A 2 -25.21 30.87 52.10
CA ARG A 2 -24.58 31.54 50.94
C ARG A 2 -23.24 30.92 50.48
N ASN A 3 -22.37 30.53 51.42
CA ASN A 3 -21.06 29.92 51.09
C ASN A 3 -21.20 28.53 50.45
N CYS A 4 -22.16 27.72 50.89
CA CYS A 4 -22.41 26.39 50.31
C CYS A 4 -22.91 26.49 48.86
N LEU A 5 -23.77 27.47 48.58
CA LEU A 5 -24.29 27.74 47.23
C LEU A 5 -23.18 28.11 46.24
N ILE A 6 -22.22 28.93 46.68
CA ILE A 6 -21.05 29.31 45.88
C ILE A 6 -20.17 28.08 45.59
N VAL A 7 -19.92 27.23 46.60
CA VAL A 7 -19.13 26.00 46.43
C VAL A 7 -19.80 25.03 45.46
N PHE A 8 -21.13 24.84 45.55
CA PHE A 8 -21.88 24.01 44.60
C PHE A 8 -21.79 24.56 43.17
N LEU A 9 -21.89 25.87 42.99
CA LEU A 9 -21.78 26.53 41.68
C LEU A 9 -20.39 26.38 41.05
N VAL A 10 -19.32 26.46 41.85
CA VAL A 10 -17.94 26.28 41.37
C VAL A 10 -17.69 24.82 40.98
N LEU A 11 -18.12 23.87 41.79
CA LEU A 11 -17.94 22.44 41.51
C LEU A 11 -18.70 21.97 40.28
N THR A 12 -19.94 22.44 40.10
CA THR A 12 -20.73 22.09 38.91
C THR A 12 -20.11 22.67 37.65
N ASN A 13 -19.73 23.95 37.63
CA ASN A 13 -19.08 24.56 36.46
C ASN A 13 -17.72 23.92 36.13
N ALA A 14 -16.93 23.52 37.14
CA ALA A 14 -15.68 22.79 36.91
C ALA A 14 -15.92 21.41 36.29
N ALA A 15 -16.94 20.69 36.75
CA ALA A 15 -17.30 19.39 36.20
C ALA A 15 -17.86 19.48 34.77
N THR A 16 -18.75 20.45 34.47
CA THR A 16 -19.26 20.65 33.10
C THR A 16 -18.17 21.15 32.17
N GLY A 17 -17.30 22.05 32.61
CA GLY A 17 -16.18 22.54 31.80
C GLY A 17 -15.19 21.42 31.44
N TYR A 18 -14.89 20.53 32.39
CA TYR A 18 -14.03 19.38 32.14
C TYR A 18 -14.66 18.37 31.18
N ALA A 19 -15.95 18.06 31.35
CA ALA A 19 -16.67 17.16 30.43
C ALA A 19 -16.75 17.73 29.01
N LEU A 20 -16.96 19.04 28.86
CA LEU A 20 -16.93 19.72 27.57
C LEU A 20 -15.54 19.65 26.92
N PHE A 21 -14.49 19.89 27.70
CA PHE A 21 -13.10 19.81 27.22
C PHE A 21 -12.73 18.40 26.76
N GLN A 22 -13.11 17.36 27.52
CA GLN A 22 -12.91 15.98 27.11
C GLN A 22 -13.66 15.63 25.83
N GLY A 23 -14.90 16.09 25.68
CA GLY A 23 -15.68 15.89 24.45
C GLY A 23 -15.05 16.57 23.22
N ILE A 24 -14.43 17.74 23.40
CA ILE A 24 -13.70 18.44 22.32
C ILE A 24 -12.40 17.69 21.97
N ASP A 25 -11.60 17.28 22.96
CA ASP A 25 -10.36 16.52 22.73
C ASP A 25 -10.63 15.17 22.03
N GLU A 26 -11.68 14.47 22.45
CA GLU A 26 -12.10 13.22 21.81
C GLU A 26 -12.60 13.45 20.37
N TYR A 27 -13.38 14.51 20.14
CA TYR A 27 -13.83 14.88 18.80
C TYR A 27 -12.66 15.24 17.87
N GLU A 28 -11.67 16.02 18.34
CA GLU A 28 -10.49 16.37 17.56
C GLU A 28 -9.62 15.16 17.25
N ARG A 29 -9.46 14.23 18.18
CA ARG A 29 -8.75 12.97 17.97
C ARG A 29 -9.42 12.11 16.90
N VAL A 30 -10.73 11.88 17.02
CA VAL A 30 -11.49 11.10 16.03
C VAL A 30 -11.45 11.75 14.65
N ARG A 31 -11.59 13.07 14.58
CA ARG A 31 -11.48 13.84 13.34
C ARG A 31 -10.11 13.66 12.70
N THR A 32 -9.03 13.78 13.48
CA THR A 32 -7.65 13.63 12.99
C THR A 32 -7.42 12.23 12.43
N GLN A 33 -7.85 11.19 13.15
CA GLN A 33 -7.77 9.81 12.67
C GLN A 33 -8.53 9.59 11.36
N PHE A 34 -9.72 10.17 11.22
CA PHE A 34 -10.50 10.06 9.98
C PHE A 34 -9.84 10.76 8.79
N VAL A 35 -9.23 11.93 9.02
CA VAL A 35 -8.48 12.68 7.99
C VAL A 35 -7.24 11.90 7.55
N GLU A 36 -6.46 11.38 8.50
CA GLU A 36 -5.28 10.56 8.21
C GLU A 36 -5.65 9.27 7.47
N ALA A 37 -6.74 8.61 7.88
CA ALA A 37 -7.23 7.41 7.21
C ALA A 37 -7.64 7.71 5.76
N ARG A 38 -8.32 8.84 5.51
CA ARG A 38 -8.68 9.28 4.15
C ARG A 38 -7.46 9.59 3.30
N GLN A 39 -6.45 10.26 3.85
CA GLN A 39 -5.20 10.53 3.14
C GLN A 39 -4.49 9.24 2.77
N LYS A 40 -4.37 8.29 3.70
CA LYS A 40 -3.80 6.96 3.43
C LYS A 40 -4.59 6.20 2.36
N ILE A 41 -5.93 6.27 2.37
CA ILE A 41 -6.76 5.64 1.33
C ILE A 41 -6.49 6.28 -0.03
N ALA A 42 -6.45 7.61 -0.12
CA ALA A 42 -6.17 8.32 -1.37
C ALA A 42 -4.75 8.03 -1.91
N GLU A 43 -3.76 7.96 -1.03
CA GLU A 43 -2.39 7.54 -1.37
C GLU A 43 -2.36 6.09 -1.88
N MET A 44 -3.05 5.17 -1.20
CA MET A 44 -3.18 3.77 -1.66
C MET A 44 -3.93 3.64 -2.98
N GLU A 45 -4.98 4.43 -3.21
CA GLU A 45 -5.74 4.42 -4.47
C GLU A 45 -4.92 4.99 -5.63
N SER A 46 -4.21 6.10 -5.41
CA SER A 46 -3.34 6.70 -6.43
C SER A 46 -2.14 5.81 -6.79
N THR A 47 -1.69 4.98 -5.85
CA THR A 47 -0.59 4.03 -6.05
C THR A 47 -1.06 2.66 -6.50
N LYS A 48 -2.37 2.36 -6.62
CA LYS A 48 -2.83 1.09 -7.18
C LYS A 48 -2.92 1.14 -8.71
N THR A 49 -2.58 0.03 -9.35
CA THR A 49 -2.92 -0.17 -10.77
C THR A 49 -4.41 -0.49 -10.91
N THR A 50 -5.02 -0.07 -12.00
CA THR A 50 -6.41 -0.42 -12.34
C THR A 50 -6.53 -1.88 -12.80
N ASP A 51 -7.74 -2.43 -12.81
CA ASP A 51 -8.00 -3.78 -13.31
C ASP A 51 -7.60 -3.91 -14.79
N PHE A 52 -7.94 -2.90 -15.60
CA PHE A 52 -7.52 -2.80 -16.99
C PHE A 52 -5.99 -2.85 -17.15
N GLU A 53 -5.25 -2.14 -16.30
CA GLU A 53 -3.78 -2.14 -16.33
C GLU A 53 -3.20 -3.50 -15.93
N ARG A 54 -3.80 -4.17 -14.95
CA ARG A 54 -3.40 -5.54 -14.55
C ARG A 54 -3.67 -6.55 -15.65
N GLU A 55 -4.81 -6.48 -16.31
CA GLU A 55 -5.19 -7.42 -17.37
C GLU A 55 -4.32 -7.25 -18.61
N ASN A 56 -4.05 -6.01 -19.03
CA ASN A 56 -3.26 -5.77 -20.24
C ASN A 56 -1.75 -5.81 -19.98
N TYR A 57 -1.25 -5.07 -19.01
CA TYR A 57 0.19 -4.92 -18.80
C TYR A 57 0.73 -5.96 -17.82
N GLY A 58 -0.05 -6.31 -16.79
CA GLY A 58 0.36 -7.33 -15.81
C GLY A 58 0.50 -8.72 -16.44
N GLN A 59 -0.43 -9.12 -17.31
CA GLN A 59 -0.36 -10.41 -17.99
C GLN A 59 0.77 -10.46 -19.03
N GLU A 60 1.00 -9.36 -19.77
CA GLU A 60 2.13 -9.28 -20.70
C GLU A 60 3.47 -9.31 -19.94
N CYS A 61 3.57 -8.70 -18.75
CA CYS A 61 4.73 -8.85 -17.87
C CYS A 61 5.00 -10.31 -17.46
N VAL A 62 3.94 -11.06 -17.12
CA VAL A 62 4.05 -12.49 -16.78
C VAL A 62 4.55 -13.30 -17.99
N LYS A 63 3.97 -13.04 -19.17
CA LYS A 63 4.36 -13.70 -20.42
C LYS A 63 5.80 -13.39 -20.81
N TRP A 64 6.19 -12.11 -20.80
CA TRP A 64 7.54 -11.67 -21.10
C TRP A 64 8.58 -12.28 -20.14
N LEU A 65 8.31 -12.27 -18.84
CA LEU A 65 9.21 -12.88 -17.85
C LEU A 65 9.37 -14.39 -18.05
N ARG A 66 8.30 -15.07 -18.49
CA ARG A 66 8.34 -16.48 -18.85
C ARG A 66 9.19 -16.70 -20.10
N GLU A 67 8.99 -15.92 -21.14
CA GLU A 67 9.76 -16.01 -22.39
C GLU A 67 11.26 -15.74 -22.16
N GLU A 68 11.60 -14.67 -21.45
CA GLU A 68 13.00 -14.36 -21.11
C GLU A 68 13.61 -15.40 -20.16
N GLY A 69 12.84 -15.88 -19.18
CA GLY A 69 13.27 -16.94 -18.26
C GLY A 69 13.57 -18.27 -18.94
N THR A 70 12.78 -18.63 -19.97
CA THR A 70 13.01 -19.80 -20.82
C THR A 70 14.24 -19.65 -21.70
N LYS A 71 14.47 -18.46 -22.29
CA LYS A 71 15.66 -18.19 -23.11
C LYS A 71 16.97 -18.34 -22.32
N ASP A 72 16.96 -17.90 -21.07
CA ASP A 72 18.09 -18.01 -20.17
C ASP A 72 18.30 -19.42 -19.58
N GLY A 73 17.35 -20.34 -19.80
CA GLY A 73 17.37 -21.69 -19.21
C GLY A 73 17.29 -21.70 -17.68
N LYS A 74 16.87 -20.58 -17.07
CA LYS A 74 16.91 -20.36 -15.62
C LYS A 74 15.56 -20.53 -14.94
N ARG A 75 14.44 -20.54 -15.67
CA ARG A 75 13.12 -20.46 -15.06
C ARG A 75 12.14 -21.41 -15.74
N ASP A 76 11.79 -22.48 -15.04
CA ASP A 76 10.74 -23.42 -15.41
C ASP A 76 9.57 -23.31 -14.42
N GLY A 77 8.33 -23.26 -14.91
CA GLY A 77 7.14 -23.25 -14.05
C GLY A 77 5.95 -22.44 -14.56
N GLU A 78 4.90 -22.39 -13.74
CA GLU A 78 3.75 -21.50 -13.91
C GLU A 78 4.04 -20.17 -13.21
N PHE A 79 3.86 -19.06 -13.91
CA PHE A 79 4.07 -17.71 -13.37
C PHE A 79 2.71 -17.09 -13.11
N TYR A 80 2.52 -16.47 -11.95
CA TYR A 80 1.25 -15.82 -11.60
C TYR A 80 1.46 -14.36 -11.25
N LEU A 81 0.49 -13.53 -11.63
CA LEU A 81 0.45 -12.12 -11.24
C LEU A 81 0.01 -11.99 -9.77
N GLY A 82 0.91 -11.50 -8.93
CA GLY A 82 0.68 -11.15 -7.54
C GLY A 82 0.11 -9.74 -7.39
N ARG A 83 0.69 -8.95 -6.47
CA ARG A 83 0.32 -7.56 -6.24
C ARG A 83 0.77 -6.64 -7.38
N SER A 84 0.17 -5.47 -7.47
CA SER A 84 0.59 -4.43 -8.43
C SER A 84 0.33 -3.03 -7.91
N TRP A 85 1.17 -2.09 -8.31
CA TRP A 85 1.15 -0.70 -7.87
C TRP A 85 1.82 0.23 -8.87
N LYS A 86 1.69 1.53 -8.65
CA LYS A 86 2.33 2.59 -9.43
C LYS A 86 3.40 3.23 -8.57
N LYS A 87 4.61 3.37 -9.10
CA LYS A 87 5.74 4.00 -8.42
C LYS A 87 6.58 4.80 -9.43
N TYR A 88 6.87 6.05 -9.12
CA TYR A 88 7.63 6.96 -9.99
C TYR A 88 7.11 7.03 -11.44
N GLY A 89 5.79 6.99 -11.63
CA GLY A 89 5.16 7.01 -12.95
C GLY A 89 5.19 5.67 -13.71
N GLN A 90 5.77 4.62 -13.11
CA GLN A 90 5.83 3.27 -13.67
C GLN A 90 4.82 2.36 -12.99
N MET A 91 4.27 1.41 -13.75
CA MET A 91 3.48 0.32 -13.19
C MET A 91 4.44 -0.79 -12.76
N VAL A 92 4.22 -1.35 -11.58
CA VAL A 92 5.02 -2.38 -10.95
C VAL A 92 4.12 -3.58 -10.71
N PHE A 93 4.55 -4.74 -11.18
CA PHE A 93 3.84 -6.00 -11.10
C PHE A 93 4.71 -7.02 -10.39
N GLU A 94 4.22 -7.54 -9.28
CA GLU A 94 4.82 -8.69 -8.61
C GLU A 94 4.42 -9.96 -9.35
N VAL A 95 5.40 -10.76 -9.73
CA VAL A 95 5.20 -12.05 -10.39
C VAL A 95 5.73 -13.15 -9.47
N ILE A 96 4.82 -14.05 -9.10
CA ILE A 96 5.07 -15.14 -8.15
C ILE A 96 5.39 -16.40 -8.96
N VAL A 97 6.52 -17.02 -8.63
CA VAL A 97 6.95 -18.30 -9.21
C VAL A 97 6.87 -19.37 -8.12
N PRO A 98 5.98 -20.38 -8.24
CA PRO A 98 5.68 -21.31 -7.15
C PRO A 98 6.84 -22.20 -6.74
N LYS A 99 7.73 -22.57 -7.66
CA LYS A 99 8.87 -23.48 -7.41
C LYS A 99 9.83 -23.42 -8.60
N ASP A 100 11.11 -23.22 -8.33
CA ASP A 100 12.18 -23.71 -9.20
C ASP A 100 12.49 -25.17 -8.84
N GLN A 101 12.97 -25.99 -9.77
CA GLN A 101 13.21 -27.44 -9.59
C GLN A 101 14.18 -27.76 -8.43
N ILE A 102 14.87 -26.76 -7.88
CA ILE A 102 15.91 -26.88 -6.85
C ILE A 102 15.35 -26.65 -5.43
N GLY A 103 14.06 -26.39 -5.25
CA GLY A 103 13.44 -26.25 -3.92
C GLY A 103 13.93 -25.03 -3.12
N ARG A 104 14.68 -24.13 -3.76
CA ARG A 104 14.95 -22.79 -3.22
C ARG A 104 13.68 -21.97 -3.35
N LYS A 105 13.27 -21.30 -2.28
CA LYS A 105 12.19 -20.30 -2.31
C LYS A 105 12.56 -19.28 -3.39
N THR A 106 11.90 -19.36 -4.53
CA THR A 106 11.99 -18.39 -5.61
C THR A 106 11.53 -17.06 -5.05
N GLY A 107 12.42 -16.06 -5.11
CA GLY A 107 12.05 -14.69 -4.78
C GLY A 107 10.92 -14.24 -5.69
N ASN A 108 10.05 -13.38 -5.18
CA ASN A 108 9.08 -12.70 -6.02
C ASN A 108 9.86 -11.94 -7.10
N PHE A 109 9.45 -11.98 -8.36
CA PHE A 109 10.05 -11.11 -9.38
C PHE A 109 9.24 -9.84 -9.46
N LEU A 110 9.90 -8.70 -9.69
CA LEU A 110 9.18 -7.48 -10.04
C LEU A 110 9.38 -7.20 -11.52
N CYS A 111 8.29 -7.05 -12.24
CA CYS A 111 8.26 -6.50 -13.58
C CYS A 111 7.77 -5.06 -13.50
N THR A 112 8.50 -4.12 -14.08
CA THR A 112 8.01 -2.74 -14.25
C THR A 112 7.69 -2.48 -15.71
N PHE A 113 6.61 -1.73 -15.93
CA PHE A 113 6.20 -1.25 -17.23
C PHE A 113 6.17 0.28 -17.23
N ASP A 114 6.91 0.87 -18.15
CA ASP A 114 6.88 2.30 -18.43
C ASP A 114 5.96 2.58 -19.61
N ALA A 115 4.82 3.21 -19.33
CA ALA A 115 3.83 3.54 -20.36
C ALA A 115 4.30 4.58 -21.37
N GLN A 116 5.29 5.41 -21.03
CA GLN A 116 5.81 6.42 -21.96
C GLN A 116 6.73 5.80 -23.01
N SER A 117 7.61 4.89 -22.60
CA SER A 117 8.54 4.22 -23.50
C SER A 117 8.04 2.88 -24.05
N GLY A 118 6.99 2.31 -23.45
CA GLY A 118 6.50 0.97 -23.76
C GLY A 118 7.46 -0.15 -23.34
N MET A 119 8.47 0.16 -22.52
CA MET A 119 9.51 -0.78 -22.12
C MET A 119 9.15 -1.54 -20.85
N MET A 120 9.58 -2.81 -20.80
CA MET A 120 9.48 -3.68 -19.62
C MET A 120 10.85 -3.94 -19.02
N TYR A 121 10.92 -3.95 -17.70
CA TYR A 121 12.14 -4.26 -16.96
C TYR A 121 11.87 -5.31 -15.89
N SER A 122 12.82 -6.20 -15.67
CA SER A 122 12.83 -7.07 -14.50
C SER A 122 13.75 -6.48 -13.43
N LEU A 123 13.29 -6.45 -12.17
CA LEU A 123 14.11 -6.05 -11.04
C LEU A 123 14.39 -7.28 -10.17
N GLU A 124 15.66 -7.53 -9.92
CA GLU A 124 16.16 -8.62 -9.07
C GLU A 124 17.08 -8.08 -7.96
N GLY A 125 17.21 -8.82 -6.87
CA GLY A 125 18.17 -8.53 -5.81
C GLY A 125 17.90 -7.21 -5.06
N PRO A 126 18.92 -6.43 -4.65
CA PRO A 126 18.75 -5.21 -3.85
C PRO A 126 17.94 -4.09 -4.53
N ALA A 127 17.83 -4.14 -5.87
CA ALA A 127 16.96 -3.23 -6.60
C ALA A 127 15.49 -3.54 -6.30
N GLN A 128 15.13 -4.81 -6.14
CA GLN A 128 13.77 -5.24 -5.85
C GLN A 128 13.22 -4.67 -4.54
N GLU A 129 14.03 -4.66 -3.47
CA GLU A 129 13.63 -4.16 -2.15
C GLU A 129 13.21 -2.69 -2.17
N ARG A 130 13.88 -1.87 -3.00
CA ARG A 130 13.51 -0.46 -3.19
C ARG A 130 12.15 -0.26 -3.84
N TRP A 131 11.68 -1.27 -4.57
CA TRP A 131 10.46 -1.18 -5.35
C TRP A 131 9.29 -1.92 -4.71
N MET A 132 9.53 -2.89 -3.81
CA MET A 132 8.51 -3.70 -3.11
C MET A 132 7.56 -2.95 -2.15
N PHE A 133 7.80 -1.66 -1.88
CA PHE A 133 6.99 -0.87 -0.94
C PHE A 133 6.35 0.34 -1.62
N TYR A 134 5.08 0.58 -1.24
CA TYR A 134 4.27 1.75 -1.58
C TYR A 134 4.87 3.01 -0.94
#